data_AF-A0A8G0LCC1-F1
#
_entry.id   AF-A0A8G0LCC1-F1
#
_cell.length_a   1.000
_cell.length_b   1.000
_cell.length_c   1.000
_cell.angle_alpha   90.00
_cell.angle_beta   90.00
_cell.angle_gamma   90.00
#
_symmetry.space_group_name_H-M   'P 1'
#
loop_
_entity.id
_entity.type
_entity.pdbx_description
1 polymer ?
#
loop_
_entity_poly.entity_id
_entity_poly.type
_entity_poly.pdbx_seq_one_letter_code
_entity_poly.pdbx_strand_id
1 'polypeptide(L)'
;MPSLACWTCRLRRKKCDRTQPICRSCANLNISCCYSKNRPDWMDGGEKQMQMTQAIRAQVKQGTSTRRGNEATIRVFSLHDGQHQHQQTETTPARRETSQDNSSVDQTSSSSPTSTSTHVVSQEDTNEFLTTLYLDTVSPALFPLYEPATLSGGRCWVQTQLKSNKAIYHSALSLSAHYFTLLLAKDANHTLRTPCEQHVWDTLAMHMDAAIHVIKQDMDHYHKESSQSDVFSKLNVLGGVTQYLIFATAMPQDAGWKMHLSAALTLLDEVFQSHGMENGEYSLEKALQAMNKPSIFDGIHLGFHVWNKDQAAFQFFTSFLLYVDIMASIQLGRPPRFQHHHRGLIAGCEVSMPLDGQPRPLLEIESYVGCPGWILTILGEICTMEIAKHLAQREGVPFMTEAKAENHELMKRLRQGMTEVDATIQSEFLTTQLDTIRLGEQHQKTQAKKLALITKAWLHATMIYLSVVVDGWQPGNTFNRGNVNSILNILDILSPNLSIRSLMWPICVCGFLATQEQEQIFRNLVSSLGPLQALGPARQAIRLMEKVWELRHQVDEETWGIHDCFQLSGSDVLFI
;
A
#
# COMPACT_ATOMS: atom_id res chain seq x y z
N MET A 1 46.13 -7.41 -33.24
CA MET A 1 46.03 -8.11 -31.93
C MET A 1 44.63 -7.87 -31.37
N PRO A 2 43.79 -8.91 -31.14
CA PRO A 2 42.50 -8.71 -30.50
C PRO A 2 42.70 -8.16 -29.07
N SER A 3 41.84 -7.24 -28.63
CA SER A 3 41.96 -6.62 -27.31
C SER A 3 41.91 -7.70 -26.20
N LEU A 4 43.02 -7.82 -25.45
CA LEU A 4 43.22 -8.88 -24.45
C LEU A 4 42.33 -8.72 -23.20
N ALA A 5 41.55 -7.66 -23.08
CA ALA A 5 40.62 -7.42 -21.97
C ALA A 5 39.46 -6.55 -22.47
N CYS A 6 38.25 -6.76 -21.93
CA CYS A 6 37.11 -5.92 -22.30
C CYS A 6 37.34 -4.46 -21.89
N TRP A 7 36.76 -3.53 -22.66
CA TRP A 7 36.90 -2.09 -22.43
C TRP A 7 36.27 -1.66 -21.09
N THR A 8 35.23 -2.35 -20.63
CA THR A 8 34.62 -2.13 -19.30
C THR A 8 35.61 -2.40 -18.17
N CYS A 9 36.30 -3.55 -18.17
CA CYS A 9 37.31 -3.87 -17.15
C CYS A 9 38.50 -2.92 -17.21
N ARG A 10 38.89 -2.48 -18.42
CA ARG A 10 39.95 -1.49 -18.61
C ARG A 10 39.57 -0.14 -18.02
N LEU A 11 38.35 0.34 -18.26
CA LEU A 11 37.83 1.58 -17.69
C LEU A 11 37.82 1.54 -16.16
N ARG A 12 37.37 0.41 -15.59
CA ARG A 12 37.30 0.19 -14.14
C ARG A 12 38.64 -0.15 -13.48
N ARG A 13 39.71 -0.34 -14.26
CA ARG A 13 41.03 -0.82 -13.81
C ARG A 13 40.93 -2.14 -13.02
N LYS A 14 40.15 -3.11 -13.52
CA LYS A 14 39.97 -4.45 -12.91
C LYS A 14 40.49 -5.58 -13.81
N LYS A 15 40.91 -6.69 -13.21
CA LYS A 15 41.41 -7.88 -13.93
C LYS A 15 40.26 -8.50 -14.74
N CYS A 16 40.48 -8.70 -16.04
CA CYS A 16 39.54 -9.34 -16.96
C CYS A 16 39.97 -10.79 -17.19
N ASP A 17 39.03 -11.72 -17.03
CA ASP A 17 39.21 -13.16 -17.22
C ASP A 17 38.97 -13.61 -18.68
N ARG A 18 38.63 -12.67 -19.57
CA ARG A 18 38.59 -12.86 -21.03
C ARG A 18 37.52 -13.83 -21.55
N THR A 19 36.61 -14.33 -20.72
CA THR A 19 35.47 -15.12 -21.19
C THR A 19 34.57 -14.26 -22.07
N GLN A 20 34.06 -14.86 -23.16
CA GLN A 20 33.11 -14.25 -24.10
C GLN A 20 31.79 -15.02 -24.07
N PRO A 21 30.64 -14.37 -24.31
CA PRO A 21 30.46 -12.97 -24.72
C PRO A 21 30.65 -11.95 -23.57
N ILE A 22 30.60 -12.38 -22.32
CA ILE A 22 30.73 -11.53 -21.12
C ILE A 22 31.83 -12.12 -20.21
N CYS A 23 32.73 -11.28 -19.71
CA CYS A 23 33.77 -11.71 -18.76
C CYS A 23 33.15 -12.01 -17.37
N ARG A 24 33.62 -13.02 -16.62
CA ARG A 24 33.09 -13.34 -15.28
C ARG A 24 33.16 -12.14 -14.33
N SER A 25 34.17 -11.27 -14.46
CA SER A 25 34.26 -10.04 -13.65
C SER A 25 33.07 -9.09 -13.88
N CYS A 26 32.61 -8.96 -15.11
CA CYS A 26 31.42 -8.17 -15.45
C CYS A 26 30.13 -8.93 -15.14
N ALA A 27 30.07 -10.23 -15.43
CA ALA A 27 28.90 -11.08 -15.18
C ALA A 27 28.55 -11.15 -13.69
N ASN A 28 29.55 -11.35 -12.81
CA ASN A 28 29.36 -11.43 -11.36
C ASN A 28 28.80 -10.15 -10.74
N LEU A 29 29.02 -9.00 -11.39
CA LEU A 29 28.52 -7.69 -10.97
C LEU A 29 27.29 -7.25 -11.77
N ASN A 30 26.83 -8.08 -12.71
CA ASN A 30 25.72 -7.80 -13.61
C ASN A 30 25.87 -6.45 -14.34
N ILE A 31 27.07 -6.15 -14.84
CA ILE A 31 27.38 -4.89 -15.54
C ILE A 31 27.68 -5.12 -17.03
N SER A 32 27.50 -4.07 -17.84
CA SER A 32 27.76 -4.08 -19.28
C SER A 32 29.22 -4.46 -19.61
N CYS A 33 29.40 -5.44 -20.49
CA CYS A 33 30.71 -5.91 -20.92
C CYS A 33 30.93 -5.57 -22.39
N CYS A 34 31.93 -4.73 -22.69
CA CYS A 34 32.22 -4.31 -24.06
C CYS A 34 33.51 -4.96 -24.56
N TYR A 35 33.37 -5.99 -25.41
CA TYR A 35 34.46 -6.48 -26.26
C TYR A 35 34.33 -5.85 -27.64
N SER A 36 35.28 -4.98 -27.99
CA SER A 36 35.41 -4.43 -29.34
C SER A 36 36.87 -4.47 -29.76
N LYS A 37 37.12 -4.76 -31.05
CA LYS A 37 38.47 -4.71 -31.64
C LYS A 37 38.97 -3.27 -31.73
N ASN A 38 38.06 -2.33 -31.98
CA ASN A 38 38.36 -0.91 -32.04
C ASN A 38 38.12 -0.25 -30.68
N ARG A 39 38.83 0.85 -30.44
CA ARG A 39 38.58 1.73 -29.30
C ARG A 39 37.14 2.24 -29.38
N PRO A 40 36.27 1.97 -28.39
CA PRO A 40 34.89 2.47 -28.41
C PRO A 40 34.88 3.98 -28.37
N ASP A 41 33.89 4.59 -29.02
CA ASP A 41 33.76 6.05 -29.14
C ASP A 41 33.61 6.75 -27.78
N TRP A 42 33.11 6.03 -26.76
CA TRP A 42 33.01 6.53 -25.40
C TRP A 42 34.32 6.46 -24.60
N MET A 43 35.34 5.74 -25.08
CA MET A 43 36.65 5.71 -24.42
C MET A 43 37.49 6.86 -24.96
N ASP A 44 37.03 8.10 -24.90
CA ASP A 44 37.68 9.27 -25.52
C ASP A 44 38.74 9.93 -24.63
N GLY A 45 38.77 9.60 -23.34
CA GLY A 45 39.61 10.27 -22.33
C GLY A 45 39.02 11.58 -21.80
N GLY A 46 37.80 11.93 -22.23
CA GLY A 46 37.10 13.16 -21.87
C GLY A 46 35.71 12.87 -21.31
N GLU A 47 34.73 13.63 -21.78
CA GLU A 47 33.37 13.62 -21.24
C GLU A 47 32.67 12.27 -21.42
N LYS A 48 32.78 11.65 -22.60
CA LYS A 48 32.09 10.37 -22.87
C LYS A 48 32.66 9.25 -22.00
N GLN A 49 33.96 9.28 -21.72
CA GLN A 49 34.60 8.33 -20.82
C GLN A 49 34.15 8.53 -19.37
N MET A 50 33.94 9.78 -18.95
CA MET A 50 33.42 10.11 -17.62
C MET A 50 31.95 9.65 -17.48
N GLN A 51 31.10 9.93 -18.46
CA GLN A 51 29.71 9.46 -18.50
C GLN A 51 29.63 7.94 -18.44
N MET A 52 30.44 7.23 -19.23
CA MET A 52 30.49 5.76 -19.20
C MET A 52 31.02 5.22 -17.85
N THR A 53 31.97 5.93 -17.22
CA THR A 53 32.45 5.57 -15.88
C THR A 53 31.35 5.69 -14.84
N GLN A 54 30.57 6.77 -14.89
CA GLN A 54 29.41 6.97 -14.02
C GLN A 54 28.34 5.90 -14.27
N ALA A 55 28.01 5.59 -15.53
CA ALA A 55 27.06 4.54 -15.88
C ALA A 55 27.48 3.16 -15.35
N ILE A 56 28.75 2.79 -15.50
CA ILE A 56 29.29 1.54 -14.97
C ILE A 56 29.31 1.54 -13.43
N ARG A 57 29.63 2.67 -12.77
CA ARG A 57 29.56 2.77 -11.31
C ARG A 57 28.13 2.60 -10.81
N ALA A 58 27.15 3.22 -11.47
CA ALA A 58 25.73 3.03 -11.20
C ALA A 58 25.33 1.55 -11.36
N GLN A 59 25.70 0.90 -12.47
CA GLN A 59 25.46 -0.53 -12.68
C GLN A 59 26.03 -1.41 -11.56
N VAL A 60 27.24 -1.11 -11.07
CA VAL A 60 27.84 -1.86 -9.95
C VAL A 60 27.05 -1.62 -8.66
N LYS A 61 26.71 -0.37 -8.34
CA LYS A 61 25.95 -0.01 -7.14
C LYS A 61 24.58 -0.68 -7.14
N GLN A 62 23.88 -0.64 -8.28
CA GLN A 62 22.63 -1.36 -8.48
C GLN A 62 22.80 -2.87 -8.37
N GLY A 63 23.80 -3.49 -9.01
CA GLY A 63 24.07 -4.93 -8.87
C GLY A 63 24.32 -5.38 -7.42
N THR A 64 24.93 -4.51 -6.61
CA THR A 64 25.07 -4.73 -5.16
C THR A 64 23.80 -4.40 -4.37
N SER A 65 23.02 -3.41 -4.79
CA SER A 65 21.77 -2.97 -4.15
C SER A 65 20.55 -3.81 -4.53
N THR A 66 20.57 -4.58 -5.62
CA THR A 66 19.55 -5.60 -5.93
C THR A 66 19.83 -6.87 -5.13
N ARG A 67 21.10 -7.19 -4.89
CA ARG A 67 21.51 -8.28 -3.97
C ARG A 67 21.26 -7.92 -2.51
N ARG A 68 21.61 -6.69 -2.11
CA ARG A 68 21.28 -6.14 -0.79
C ARG A 68 19.83 -5.70 -0.70
N GLY A 69 19.12 -5.43 -1.77
CA GLY A 69 17.67 -5.14 -1.73
C GLY A 69 16.90 -6.36 -1.20
N ASN A 70 17.44 -7.56 -1.42
CA ASN A 70 16.96 -8.79 -0.81
C ASN A 70 17.49 -9.03 0.63
N GLU A 71 18.45 -8.24 1.13
CA GLU A 71 19.22 -8.52 2.38
C GLU A 71 19.27 -7.33 3.38
N ALA A 72 18.99 -6.10 2.94
CA ALA A 72 19.08 -4.85 3.71
C ALA A 72 17.74 -4.51 4.37
N THR A 73 16.63 -4.99 3.83
CA THR A 73 15.33 -5.00 4.50
C THR A 73 15.35 -5.84 5.77
N ILE A 74 16.19 -6.90 5.79
CA ILE A 74 16.36 -7.81 6.93
C ILE A 74 17.00 -7.12 8.16
N ARG A 75 17.51 -5.88 8.04
CA ARG A 75 18.17 -5.16 9.14
C ARG A 75 17.36 -4.02 9.76
N VAL A 76 16.17 -3.74 9.25
CA VAL A 76 15.32 -2.68 9.80
C VAL A 76 14.30 -3.36 10.74
N PHE A 77 14.61 -3.35 12.04
CA PHE A 77 13.86 -3.88 13.20
C PHE A 77 14.15 -5.32 13.68
N SER A 78 15.30 -5.52 14.34
CA SER A 78 15.31 -6.30 15.59
C SER A 78 15.47 -5.32 16.76
N LEU A 79 14.36 -4.98 17.40
CA LEU A 79 14.37 -4.36 18.73
C LEU A 79 13.73 -5.37 19.70
N HIS A 80 14.56 -5.80 20.65
CA HIS A 80 14.32 -6.70 21.79
C HIS A 80 14.68 -8.18 21.60
N ASP A 81 15.92 -8.50 21.98
CA ASP A 81 16.17 -9.55 22.97
C ASP A 81 17.31 -9.08 23.89
N GLY A 82 16.90 -8.44 25.00
CA GLY A 82 17.80 -8.15 26.11
C GLY A 82 17.66 -9.25 27.15
N GLN A 83 18.77 -9.96 27.39
CA GLN A 83 19.18 -10.72 28.58
C GLN A 83 19.65 -12.13 28.23
N HIS A 84 20.96 -12.33 28.11
CA HIS A 84 21.73 -13.37 28.80
C HIS A 84 23.24 -13.07 28.70
N GLN A 85 23.97 -13.48 29.74
CA GLN A 85 25.24 -12.96 30.24
C GLN A 85 26.51 -13.50 29.55
N HIS A 86 27.62 -12.77 29.80
CA HIS A 86 29.04 -13.18 29.79
C HIS A 86 29.69 -13.48 28.41
N GLN A 87 30.93 -13.10 28.10
CA GLN A 87 32.10 -12.79 28.92
C GLN A 87 33.12 -11.93 28.14
N GLN A 88 33.98 -11.27 28.90
CA GLN A 88 35.05 -10.32 28.53
C GLN A 88 36.01 -10.81 27.43
N THR A 89 36.56 -9.87 26.64
CA THR A 89 38.01 -9.61 26.70
C THR A 89 38.36 -8.22 26.18
N GLU A 90 39.08 -7.51 27.03
CA GLU A 90 39.69 -6.19 26.85
C GLU A 90 40.79 -6.22 25.79
N THR A 91 40.99 -5.11 25.07
CA THR A 91 42.32 -4.52 24.81
C THR A 91 42.20 -3.22 24.00
N THR A 92 42.22 -2.10 24.72
CA THR A 92 42.83 -0.82 24.29
C THR A 92 44.05 -0.61 25.20
N PRO A 93 45.15 0.04 24.78
CA PRO A 93 45.20 1.48 24.49
C PRO A 93 46.07 1.80 23.24
N ALA A 94 46.11 2.99 22.64
CA ALA A 94 46.56 4.22 23.27
C ALA A 94 46.29 5.48 22.43
N ARG A 95 46.17 6.57 23.20
CA ARG A 95 45.93 7.97 22.92
C ARG A 95 47.23 8.73 22.66
N ARG A 96 47.20 9.70 21.73
CA ARG A 96 48.04 10.92 21.67
C ARG A 96 47.18 11.98 20.94
N GLU A 97 46.46 12.83 21.65
CA GLU A 97 46.86 14.16 22.16
C GLU A 97 47.42 15.14 21.09
N THR A 98 46.51 16.03 20.69
CA THR A 98 46.62 17.50 20.61
C THR A 98 47.85 18.15 19.95
N SER A 99 47.56 18.95 18.93
CA SER A 99 48.04 20.34 18.88
C SER A 99 47.14 21.17 17.96
N GLN A 100 46.54 22.19 18.56
CA GLN A 100 45.90 23.33 17.92
C GLN A 100 46.96 24.14 17.17
N ASP A 101 46.61 24.70 16.02
CA ASP A 101 47.14 26.00 15.60
C ASP A 101 46.09 26.73 14.77
N ASN A 102 45.78 27.94 15.24
CA ASN A 102 44.96 28.95 14.60
C ASN A 102 45.84 29.72 13.60
N SER A 103 45.34 29.96 12.38
CA SER A 103 45.70 31.17 11.63
C SER A 103 44.57 31.59 10.69
N SER A 104 44.18 32.83 10.88
CA SER A 104 43.05 33.55 10.32
C SER A 104 43.38 34.20 8.97
N VAL A 105 42.31 34.41 8.18
CA VAL A 105 42.13 35.46 7.14
C VAL A 105 42.96 35.36 5.85
N ASP A 106 42.28 35.10 4.71
CA ASP A 106 42.04 36.17 3.73
C ASP A 106 41.05 35.78 2.62
N GLN A 107 40.13 36.71 2.36
CA GLN A 107 39.21 36.71 1.22
C GLN A 107 39.93 37.30 0.01
N THR A 108 39.95 36.61 -1.12
CA THR A 108 40.00 37.28 -2.43
C THR A 108 39.22 36.50 -3.47
N SER A 109 38.25 37.21 -4.03
CA SER A 109 37.46 36.88 -5.20
C SER A 109 38.33 36.88 -6.47
N SER A 110 38.20 35.85 -7.30
CA SER A 110 38.43 36.00 -8.74
C SER A 110 37.51 35.09 -9.52
N SER A 111 36.73 35.75 -10.37
CA SER A 111 35.72 35.23 -11.27
C SER A 111 36.36 34.65 -12.53
N SER A 112 35.88 33.49 -12.95
CA SER A 112 35.90 33.02 -14.34
C SER A 112 34.84 31.92 -14.49
N PRO A 113 33.70 32.16 -15.16
CA PRO A 113 32.76 31.11 -15.51
C PRO A 113 33.08 30.63 -16.94
N THR A 114 33.51 29.39 -17.07
CA THR A 114 33.35 28.65 -18.33
C THR A 114 33.34 27.17 -18.00
N SER A 115 32.20 26.72 -17.50
CA SER A 115 31.87 25.30 -17.44
C SER A 115 30.47 25.12 -17.98
N THR A 116 30.42 24.55 -19.17
CA THR A 116 29.25 23.89 -19.78
C THR A 116 28.50 23.13 -18.70
N SER A 117 27.26 23.54 -18.45
CA SER A 117 26.36 22.93 -17.48
C SER A 117 26.02 21.49 -17.90
N THR A 118 26.77 20.52 -17.40
CA THR A 118 26.18 19.21 -17.10
C THR A 118 24.99 19.47 -16.18
N HIS A 119 23.76 19.29 -16.67
CA HIS A 119 22.54 19.41 -15.86
C HIS A 119 22.62 18.42 -14.69
N VAL A 120 23.13 18.88 -13.54
CA VAL A 120 22.92 18.21 -12.26
C VAL A 120 21.51 18.58 -11.86
N VAL A 121 20.56 17.65 -12.05
CA VAL A 121 19.18 17.83 -11.57
C VAL A 121 19.25 18.11 -10.07
N SER A 122 18.68 19.22 -9.62
CA SER A 122 18.71 19.57 -8.21
C SER A 122 17.83 18.59 -7.42
N GLN A 123 18.16 18.35 -6.14
CA GLN A 123 17.31 17.52 -5.27
C GLN A 123 15.93 18.16 -5.11
N GLU A 124 15.85 19.49 -5.14
CA GLU A 124 14.61 20.23 -5.05
C GLU A 124 13.72 20.00 -6.28
N ASP A 125 14.29 20.06 -7.47
CA ASP A 125 13.59 19.78 -8.73
C ASP A 125 13.07 18.34 -8.75
N THR A 126 13.88 17.40 -8.25
CA THR A 126 13.49 15.99 -8.10
C THR A 126 12.30 15.86 -7.16
N ASN A 127 12.34 16.54 -6.01
CA ASN A 127 11.28 16.48 -5.01
C ASN A 127 9.97 17.14 -5.51
N GLU A 128 10.07 18.25 -6.27
CA GLU A 128 8.92 18.89 -6.90
C GLU A 128 8.26 17.96 -7.93
N PHE A 129 9.07 17.35 -8.80
CA PHE A 129 8.59 16.33 -9.73
C PHE A 129 7.86 15.18 -9.01
N LEU A 130 8.46 14.61 -7.96
CA LEU A 130 7.85 13.52 -7.19
C LEU A 130 6.58 13.95 -6.44
N THR A 131 6.50 15.20 -6.00
CA THR A 131 5.31 15.79 -5.37
C THR A 131 4.17 15.88 -6.37
N THR A 132 4.43 16.42 -7.56
CA THR A 132 3.45 16.51 -8.65
C THR A 132 3.01 15.13 -9.11
N LEU A 133 3.96 14.20 -9.28
CA LEU A 133 3.67 12.80 -9.59
C LEU A 133 2.77 12.15 -8.53
N TYR A 134 2.97 12.48 -7.26
CA TYR A 134 2.14 11.96 -6.17
C TYR A 134 0.69 12.41 -6.31
N LEU A 135 0.48 13.72 -6.49
CA LEU A 135 -0.84 14.34 -6.54
C LEU A 135 -1.63 13.93 -7.80
N ASP A 136 -0.96 13.90 -8.95
CA ASP A 136 -1.62 13.74 -10.24
C ASP A 136 -1.80 12.28 -10.63
N THR A 137 -0.88 11.40 -10.19
CA THR A 137 -0.83 10.01 -10.67
C THR A 137 -0.88 8.97 -9.55
N VAL A 138 0.02 9.06 -8.56
CA VAL A 138 0.19 7.97 -7.58
C VAL A 138 -1.00 7.87 -6.64
N SER A 139 -1.42 8.97 -6.02
CA SER A 139 -2.56 8.97 -5.10
C SER A 139 -3.85 8.53 -5.80
N PRO A 140 -4.21 9.06 -7.00
CA PRO A 140 -5.33 8.55 -7.78
C PRO A 140 -5.20 7.08 -8.19
N ALA A 141 -3.99 6.60 -8.49
CA ALA A 141 -3.78 5.18 -8.84
C ALA A 141 -3.94 4.24 -7.63
N LEU A 142 -3.58 4.69 -6.43
CA LEU A 142 -3.74 3.91 -5.20
C LEU A 142 -5.17 3.95 -4.66
N PHE A 143 -5.86 5.08 -4.82
CA PHE A 143 -7.22 5.27 -4.33
C PHE A 143 -8.15 5.72 -5.48
N PRO A 144 -8.38 4.88 -6.50
CA PRO A 144 -9.08 5.28 -7.72
C PRO A 144 -10.59 5.48 -7.55
N LEU A 145 -11.12 5.20 -6.37
CA LEU A 145 -12.51 5.45 -5.99
C LEU A 145 -12.65 6.66 -5.07
N TYR A 146 -11.52 7.21 -4.58
CA TYR A 146 -11.50 8.40 -3.74
C TYR A 146 -11.63 9.67 -4.59
N GLU A 147 -12.90 10.03 -4.84
CA GLU A 147 -13.31 11.20 -5.62
C GLU A 147 -14.27 12.08 -4.80
N PRO A 148 -13.80 12.70 -3.70
CA PRO A 148 -14.62 13.59 -2.89
C PRO A 148 -15.15 14.75 -3.74
N ALA A 149 -16.40 15.14 -3.51
CA ALA A 149 -17.03 16.24 -4.22
C ALA A 149 -16.20 17.54 -4.09
N THR A 150 -16.01 18.24 -5.21
CA THR A 150 -15.22 19.48 -5.27
C THR A 150 -15.74 20.52 -4.28
N LEU A 151 -17.06 20.65 -4.16
CA LEU A 151 -17.71 21.60 -3.25
C LEU A 151 -17.54 21.21 -1.77
N SER A 152 -17.26 19.94 -1.48
CA SER A 152 -16.97 19.45 -0.13
C SER A 152 -15.48 19.52 0.26
N GLY A 153 -14.67 20.24 -0.53
CA GLY A 153 -13.24 20.44 -0.30
C GLY A 153 -12.31 19.56 -1.16
N GLY A 154 -12.87 18.55 -1.85
CA GLY A 154 -12.13 17.69 -2.75
C GLY A 154 -10.88 17.05 -2.12
N ARG A 155 -9.82 16.88 -2.92
CA ARG A 155 -8.52 16.33 -2.47
C ARG A 155 -7.53 17.41 -1.98
N CYS A 156 -7.97 18.65 -1.77
CA CYS A 156 -7.09 19.77 -1.40
C CYS A 156 -6.35 19.56 -0.07
N TRP A 157 -6.92 18.73 0.82
CA TRP A 157 -6.27 18.35 2.08
C TRP A 157 -4.93 17.63 1.84
N VAL A 158 -4.81 16.84 0.76
CA VAL A 158 -3.59 16.06 0.45
C VAL A 158 -2.41 17.01 0.25
N GLN A 159 -2.57 18.02 -0.61
CA GLN A 159 -1.52 19.02 -0.84
C GLN A 159 -1.17 19.77 0.44
N THR A 160 -2.17 20.06 1.28
CA THR A 160 -1.92 20.75 2.54
C THR A 160 -1.11 19.88 3.51
N GLN A 161 -1.42 18.60 3.62
CA GLN A 161 -0.67 17.66 4.45
C GLN A 161 0.77 17.48 3.97
N LEU A 162 1.02 17.46 2.65
CA LEU A 162 2.38 17.42 2.11
C LEU A 162 3.21 18.66 2.50
N LYS A 163 2.56 19.80 2.72
CA LYS A 163 3.24 21.04 3.15
C LYS A 163 3.44 21.10 4.66
N SER A 164 2.49 20.59 5.44
CA SER A 164 2.50 20.76 6.91
C SER A 164 3.09 19.58 7.68
N ASN A 165 3.03 18.36 7.14
CA ASN A 165 3.44 17.14 7.83
C ASN A 165 4.60 16.47 7.09
N LYS A 166 5.80 16.53 7.70
CA LYS A 166 7.03 16.00 7.10
C LYS A 166 7.03 14.47 6.96
N ALA A 167 6.38 13.75 7.87
CA ALA A 167 6.25 12.30 7.78
C ALA A 167 5.41 11.91 6.54
N ILE A 168 4.29 12.61 6.34
CA ILE A 168 3.44 12.42 5.15
C ILE A 168 4.21 12.78 3.88
N TYR A 169 4.89 13.93 3.87
CA TYR A 169 5.71 14.39 2.74
C TYR A 169 6.74 13.34 2.30
N HIS A 170 7.61 12.89 3.22
CA HIS A 170 8.65 11.94 2.89
C HIS A 170 8.09 10.56 2.50
N SER A 171 7.01 10.10 3.13
CA SER A 171 6.34 8.84 2.77
C SER A 171 5.72 8.90 1.38
N ALA A 172 5.08 10.02 1.02
CA ALA A 172 4.50 10.25 -0.30
C ALA A 172 5.56 10.32 -1.40
N LEU A 173 6.68 11.01 -1.16
CA LEU A 173 7.79 11.08 -2.12
C LEU A 173 8.48 9.73 -2.28
N SER A 174 8.59 8.92 -1.22
CA SER A 174 9.07 7.54 -1.30
C SER A 174 8.16 6.71 -2.21
N LEU A 175 6.85 6.84 -2.06
CA LEU A 175 5.88 6.14 -2.89
C LEU A 175 5.95 6.57 -4.37
N SER A 176 6.08 7.87 -4.64
CA SER A 176 6.31 8.40 -5.99
C SER A 176 7.60 7.93 -6.61
N ALA A 177 8.70 7.94 -5.85
CA ALA A 177 9.99 7.47 -6.35
C ALA A 177 9.91 5.99 -6.70
N HIS A 178 9.31 5.16 -5.83
CA HIS A 178 9.09 3.75 -6.12
C HIS A 178 8.22 3.56 -7.37
N TYR A 179 7.07 4.22 -7.45
CA TYR A 179 6.18 4.15 -8.61
C TYR A 179 6.89 4.54 -9.91
N PHE A 180 7.68 5.62 -9.88
CA PHE A 180 8.46 6.06 -11.03
C PHE A 180 9.50 5.02 -11.47
N THR A 181 10.18 4.34 -10.53
CA THR A 181 11.10 3.24 -10.90
C THR A 181 10.38 2.10 -11.64
N LEU A 182 9.12 1.80 -11.28
CA LEU A 182 8.32 0.78 -11.96
C LEU A 182 7.88 1.23 -13.36
N LEU A 183 7.53 2.50 -13.53
CA LEU A 183 7.23 3.07 -14.86
C LEU A 183 8.46 3.07 -15.77
N LEU A 184 9.63 3.47 -15.26
CA LEU A 184 10.88 3.39 -16.02
C LEU A 184 11.17 1.95 -16.48
N ALA A 185 10.93 0.97 -15.61
CA ALA A 185 11.08 -0.45 -15.90
C ALA A 185 10.00 -1.01 -16.85
N LYS A 186 8.95 -0.25 -17.17
CA LYS A 186 7.87 -0.63 -18.09
C LYS A 186 8.09 0.00 -19.47
N ASP A 187 8.28 1.32 -19.48
CA ASP A 187 8.22 2.12 -20.70
C ASP A 187 9.62 2.45 -21.25
N ALA A 188 10.66 2.30 -20.43
CA ALA A 188 12.02 2.70 -20.78
C ALA A 188 13.07 1.66 -20.33
N ASN A 189 12.89 0.39 -20.70
CA ASN A 189 13.79 -0.72 -20.31
C ASN A 189 15.27 -0.48 -20.67
N HIS A 190 15.54 0.36 -21.67
CA HIS A 190 16.90 0.75 -22.07
C HIS A 190 17.55 1.78 -21.13
N THR A 191 16.76 2.45 -20.28
CA THR A 191 17.24 3.37 -19.23
C THR A 191 17.52 2.68 -17.89
N LEU A 192 17.27 1.37 -17.82
CA LEU A 192 17.66 0.54 -16.68
C LEU A 192 19.20 0.49 -16.61
N ARG A 193 19.69 0.67 -15.39
CA ARG A 193 21.09 0.78 -15.01
C ARG A 193 21.84 2.00 -15.48
N THR A 194 21.15 3.14 -15.44
CA THR A 194 21.71 4.47 -15.67
C THR A 194 21.96 5.23 -14.37
N PRO A 195 22.80 6.29 -14.38
CA PRO A 195 22.94 7.19 -13.23
C PRO A 195 21.62 7.85 -12.82
N CYS A 196 20.73 8.12 -13.79
CA CYS A 196 19.39 8.68 -13.55
C CYS A 196 18.55 7.73 -12.68
N GLU A 197 18.47 6.45 -13.04
CA GLU A 197 17.74 5.47 -12.24
C GLU A 197 18.37 5.31 -10.84
N GLN A 198 19.70 5.29 -10.73
CA GLN A 198 20.37 5.24 -9.43
C GLN A 198 20.06 6.46 -8.56
N HIS A 199 19.95 7.66 -9.14
CA HIS A 199 19.54 8.87 -8.44
C HIS A 199 18.13 8.75 -7.85
N VAL A 200 17.18 8.15 -8.59
CA VAL A 200 15.83 7.89 -8.10
C VAL A 200 15.84 6.88 -6.94
N TRP A 201 16.61 5.80 -7.04
CA TRP A 201 16.78 4.83 -5.95
C TRP A 201 17.42 5.44 -4.70
N ASP A 202 18.42 6.31 -4.88
CA ASP A 202 19.07 7.02 -3.77
C ASP A 202 18.09 8.01 -3.13
N THR A 203 17.27 8.70 -3.93
CA THR A 203 16.20 9.60 -3.47
C THR A 203 15.12 8.84 -2.69
N LEU A 204 14.71 7.67 -3.17
CA LEU A 204 13.78 6.77 -2.47
C LEU A 204 14.32 6.40 -1.08
N ALA A 205 15.54 5.88 -1.01
CA ALA A 205 16.14 5.48 0.27
C ALA A 205 16.25 6.65 1.25
N MET A 206 16.68 7.83 0.76
CA MET A 206 16.76 9.05 1.55
C MET A 206 15.40 9.44 2.15
N HIS A 207 14.33 9.44 1.35
CA HIS A 207 13.00 9.79 1.85
C HIS A 207 12.41 8.73 2.78
N MET A 208 12.68 7.44 2.55
CA MET A 208 12.27 6.38 3.48
C MET A 208 12.89 6.57 4.86
N ASP A 209 14.21 6.80 4.92
CA ASP A 209 14.92 7.02 6.18
C ASP A 209 14.42 8.29 6.88
N ALA A 210 14.19 9.37 6.13
CA ALA A 210 13.66 10.62 6.66
C ALA A 210 12.24 10.46 7.22
N ALA A 211 11.35 9.70 6.55
CA ALA A 211 10.00 9.45 7.02
C ALA A 211 10.00 8.73 8.37
N ILE A 212 10.79 7.66 8.51
CA ILE A 212 10.91 6.92 9.77
C ILE A 212 11.49 7.80 10.87
N HIS A 213 12.52 8.59 10.57
CA HIS A 213 13.13 9.49 11.54
C HIS A 213 12.13 10.52 12.06
N VAL A 214 11.37 11.16 11.17
CA VAL A 214 10.35 12.14 11.57
C VAL A 214 9.25 11.47 12.39
N ILE A 215 8.75 10.30 12.01
CA ILE A 215 7.71 9.59 12.77
C ILE A 215 8.21 9.26 14.18
N LYS A 216 9.45 8.80 14.34
CA LYS A 216 10.03 8.54 15.67
C LYS A 216 10.12 9.81 16.50
N GLN A 217 10.58 10.90 15.91
CA GLN A 217 10.67 12.20 16.58
C GLN A 217 9.28 12.72 17.02
N ASP A 218 8.29 12.62 16.15
CA ASP A 218 6.91 13.05 16.42
C ASP A 218 6.27 12.18 17.53
N MET A 219 6.50 10.86 17.51
CA MET A 219 6.07 9.94 18.57
C MET A 219 6.75 10.23 19.91
N ASP A 220 8.06 10.49 19.94
CA ASP A 220 8.80 10.80 21.16
C ASP A 220 8.36 12.14 21.76
N HIS A 221 8.04 13.12 20.92
CA HIS A 221 7.49 14.39 21.35
C HIS A 221 6.08 14.22 21.94
N TYR A 222 5.23 13.46 21.23
CA TYR A 222 3.89 13.11 21.69
C TYR A 222 3.89 12.46 23.08
N HIS A 223 4.76 11.47 23.31
CA HIS A 223 4.87 10.81 24.61
C HIS A 223 5.36 11.73 25.74
N LYS A 224 6.17 12.76 25.42
CA LYS A 224 6.70 13.70 26.41
C LYS A 224 5.69 14.76 26.84
N GLU A 225 4.74 15.12 25.99
CA GLU A 225 3.79 16.22 26.25
C GLU A 225 2.62 15.86 27.19
N SER A 226 2.56 14.61 27.69
CA SER A 226 1.51 14.10 28.60
C SER A 226 0.08 14.12 28.03
N SER A 227 -0.86 13.45 28.71
CA SER A 227 -2.21 13.05 28.28
C SER A 227 -3.20 14.16 27.87
N GLN A 228 -2.76 15.41 27.73
CA GLN A 228 -3.58 16.57 27.32
C GLN A 228 -3.14 17.18 25.97
N SER A 229 -2.47 16.40 25.11
CA SER A 229 -2.18 16.85 23.75
C SER A 229 -3.47 17.21 23.00
N ASP A 230 -3.50 18.38 22.38
CA ASP A 230 -4.59 18.83 21.52
C ASP A 230 -4.88 17.83 20.38
N VAL A 231 -6.12 17.82 19.89
CA VAL A 231 -6.58 16.92 18.82
C VAL A 231 -5.69 17.03 17.59
N PHE A 232 -5.21 18.23 17.25
CA PHE A 232 -4.35 18.43 16.08
C PHE A 232 -2.97 17.77 16.22
N SER A 233 -2.40 17.71 17.43
CA SER A 233 -1.15 16.99 17.69
C SER A 233 -1.34 15.48 17.48
N LYS A 234 -2.45 14.91 17.99
CA LYS A 234 -2.81 13.50 17.77
C LYS A 234 -2.98 13.19 16.28
N LEU A 235 -3.69 14.05 15.57
CA LEU A 235 -3.95 13.91 14.13
C LEU A 235 -2.66 14.01 13.30
N ASN A 236 -1.71 14.86 13.69
CA ASN A 236 -0.43 14.98 12.99
C ASN A 236 0.36 13.66 13.05
N VAL A 237 0.47 13.06 14.24
CA VAL A 237 1.15 11.77 14.42
C VAL A 237 0.39 10.64 13.73
N LEU A 238 -0.93 10.56 13.92
CA LEU A 238 -1.80 9.57 13.28
C LEU A 238 -1.67 9.61 11.75
N GLY A 239 -1.72 10.81 11.15
CA GLY A 239 -1.59 10.99 9.71
C GLY A 239 -0.22 10.56 9.19
N GLY A 240 0.85 10.89 9.92
CA GLY A 240 2.21 10.46 9.58
C GLY A 240 2.39 8.94 9.59
N VAL A 241 1.93 8.28 10.66
CA VAL A 241 1.99 6.82 10.79
C VAL A 241 1.11 6.13 9.77
N THR A 242 -0.10 6.64 9.52
CA THR A 242 -1.04 6.05 8.54
C THR A 242 -0.53 6.19 7.11
N GLN A 243 0.03 7.35 6.74
CA GLN A 243 0.65 7.52 5.42
C GLN A 243 1.85 6.58 5.23
N TYR A 244 2.65 6.37 6.27
CA TYR A 244 3.75 5.41 6.21
C TYR A 244 3.24 3.97 6.08
N LEU A 245 2.12 3.62 6.73
CA LEU A 245 1.46 2.33 6.55
C LEU A 245 0.97 2.14 5.10
N ILE A 246 0.39 3.18 4.46
CA ILE A 246 0.02 3.14 3.03
C ILE A 246 1.25 2.85 2.17
N PHE A 247 2.37 3.51 2.46
CA PHE A 247 3.64 3.25 1.80
C PHE A 247 4.15 1.81 2.04
N ALA A 248 4.17 1.36 3.29
CA ALA A 248 4.62 0.03 3.68
C ALA A 248 3.84 -1.09 2.97
N THR A 249 2.53 -0.92 2.81
CA THR A 249 1.64 -1.87 2.10
C THR A 249 1.79 -1.83 0.59
N ALA A 250 2.33 -0.74 0.03
CA ALA A 250 2.66 -0.64 -1.39
C ALA A 250 4.05 -1.21 -1.72
N MET A 251 4.89 -1.48 -0.72
CA MET A 251 6.22 -2.02 -0.91
C MET A 251 6.20 -3.56 -0.91
N PRO A 252 6.98 -4.23 -1.79
CA PRO A 252 6.97 -5.69 -1.93
C PRO A 252 7.71 -6.45 -0.82
N GLN A 253 8.18 -5.76 0.23
CA GLN A 253 9.02 -6.33 1.28
C GLN A 253 8.35 -6.18 2.65
N ASP A 254 8.81 -6.93 3.65
CA ASP A 254 8.36 -6.77 5.04
C ASP A 254 8.78 -5.38 5.58
N ALA A 255 7.90 -4.41 5.36
CA ALA A 255 8.06 -3.04 5.81
C ALA A 255 7.53 -2.84 7.25
N GLY A 256 7.36 -3.93 8.02
CA GLY A 256 6.91 -3.86 9.40
C GLY A 256 5.49 -3.33 9.55
N TRP A 257 4.62 -3.56 8.56
CA TRP A 257 3.26 -2.99 8.50
C TRP A 257 2.44 -3.26 9.78
N LYS A 258 2.65 -4.42 10.43
CA LYS A 258 1.98 -4.79 11.69
C LYS A 258 2.22 -3.78 12.81
N MET A 259 3.46 -3.31 12.95
CA MET A 259 3.83 -2.33 13.97
C MET A 259 3.17 -0.98 13.68
N HIS A 260 3.22 -0.53 12.43
CA HIS A 260 2.61 0.73 12.00
C HIS A 260 1.08 0.70 12.13
N LEU A 261 0.44 -0.41 11.78
CA LEU A 261 -0.98 -0.61 11.98
C LEU A 261 -1.34 -0.57 13.47
N SER A 262 -0.59 -1.29 14.31
CA SER A 262 -0.84 -1.29 15.75
C SER A 262 -0.75 0.11 16.34
N ALA A 263 0.29 0.88 15.97
CA ALA A 263 0.47 2.26 16.40
C ALA A 263 -0.66 3.17 15.90
N ALA A 264 -1.03 3.08 14.62
CA ALA A 264 -2.09 3.89 14.03
C ALA A 264 -3.46 3.61 14.67
N LEU A 265 -3.80 2.35 14.91
CA LEU A 265 -5.06 1.97 15.56
C LEU A 265 -5.10 2.41 17.03
N THR A 266 -3.98 2.40 17.74
CA THR A 266 -3.91 2.95 19.11
C THR A 266 -4.08 4.47 19.13
N LEU A 267 -3.45 5.20 18.20
CA LEU A 267 -3.64 6.64 18.08
C LEU A 267 -5.09 6.99 17.67
N LEU A 268 -5.69 6.21 16.77
CA LEU A 268 -7.09 6.38 16.38
C LEU A 268 -8.03 6.18 17.57
N ASP A 269 -7.79 5.13 18.36
CA ASP A 269 -8.53 4.82 19.57
C ASP A 269 -8.43 5.96 20.59
N GLU A 270 -7.23 6.49 20.83
CA GLU A 270 -7.00 7.64 21.70
C GLU A 270 -7.72 8.92 21.23
N VAL A 271 -7.81 9.16 19.91
CA VAL A 271 -8.57 10.29 19.35
C VAL A 271 -10.06 10.15 19.68
N PHE A 272 -10.65 8.97 19.47
CA PHE A 272 -12.05 8.73 19.78
C PHE A 272 -12.33 8.79 21.29
N GLN A 273 -11.50 8.17 22.13
CA GLN A 273 -11.67 8.23 23.58
C GLN A 273 -11.61 9.66 24.12
N SER A 274 -10.78 10.52 23.51
CA SER A 274 -10.60 11.91 23.98
C SER A 274 -11.64 12.88 23.43
N HIS A 275 -12.06 12.69 22.18
CA HIS A 275 -12.82 13.71 21.44
C HIS A 275 -14.05 13.17 20.69
N GLY A 276 -14.22 11.85 20.63
CA GLY A 276 -15.23 11.19 19.81
C GLY A 276 -16.19 10.30 20.59
N MET A 277 -16.39 10.53 21.89
CA MET A 277 -17.33 9.76 22.71
C MET A 277 -18.72 10.41 22.76
N GLU A 278 -19.77 9.61 22.55
CA GLU A 278 -21.16 10.01 22.74
C GLU A 278 -21.96 8.87 23.36
N ASN A 279 -22.57 9.08 24.53
CA ASN A 279 -23.36 8.07 25.25
C ASN A 279 -22.64 6.72 25.47
N GLY A 280 -21.30 6.74 25.58
CA GLY A 280 -20.49 5.53 25.77
C GLY A 280 -20.10 4.81 24.47
N GLU A 281 -20.51 5.31 23.31
CA GLU A 281 -20.11 4.79 21.99
C GLU A 281 -19.23 5.80 21.23
N TYR A 282 -18.50 5.31 20.23
CA TYR A 282 -17.71 6.16 19.34
C TYR A 282 -18.63 6.86 18.35
N SER A 283 -18.48 8.18 18.24
CA SER A 283 -19.25 9.07 17.38
C SER A 283 -18.27 9.85 16.49
N LEU A 284 -18.35 9.56 15.19
CA LEU A 284 -17.57 10.28 14.18
C LEU A 284 -17.89 11.78 14.22
N GLU A 285 -19.16 12.12 14.43
CA GLU A 285 -19.62 13.51 14.50
C GLU A 285 -18.89 14.29 15.59
N LYS A 286 -18.78 13.73 16.81
CA LYS A 286 -18.06 14.38 17.92
C LYS A 286 -16.59 14.59 17.62
N ALA A 287 -15.93 13.57 17.06
CA ALA A 287 -14.54 13.68 16.64
C ALA A 287 -14.36 14.80 15.61
N LEU A 288 -15.23 14.89 14.60
CA LEU A 288 -15.18 15.93 13.57
C LEU A 288 -15.50 17.33 14.11
N GLN A 289 -16.40 17.44 15.10
CA GLN A 289 -16.72 18.69 15.79
C GLN A 289 -15.51 19.22 16.57
N ALA A 290 -14.72 18.34 17.20
CA ALA A 290 -13.49 18.73 17.89
C ALA A 290 -12.44 19.33 16.95
N MET A 291 -12.49 18.99 15.65
CA MET A 291 -11.60 19.50 14.61
C MET A 291 -12.16 20.73 13.89
N ASN A 292 -13.30 21.26 14.34
CA ASN A 292 -14.00 22.29 13.60
C ASN A 292 -13.17 23.59 13.55
N LYS A 293 -13.03 24.12 12.35
CA LYS A 293 -12.35 25.39 12.05
C LYS A 293 -13.24 26.16 11.08
N PRO A 294 -13.21 27.52 11.11
CA PRO A 294 -13.95 28.32 10.15
C PRO A 294 -13.61 27.88 8.72
N SER A 295 -14.63 27.45 7.98
CA SER A 295 -14.51 27.15 6.56
C SER A 295 -14.53 28.46 5.75
N ILE A 296 -13.94 28.43 4.56
CA ILE A 296 -14.05 29.53 3.59
C ILE A 296 -15.51 29.71 3.11
N PHE A 297 -16.35 28.69 3.28
CA PHE A 297 -17.74 28.67 2.85
C PHE A 297 -18.57 27.74 3.75
N ASP A 298 -19.78 28.18 4.09
CA ASP A 298 -20.76 27.36 4.82
C ASP A 298 -21.75 26.73 3.82
N GLY A 299 -21.53 25.43 3.55
CA GLY A 299 -22.37 24.65 2.64
C GLY A 299 -23.60 24.03 3.27
N ILE A 300 -23.77 24.12 4.60
CA ILE A 300 -24.85 23.42 5.30
C ILE A 300 -26.21 23.87 4.77
N HIS A 301 -26.37 25.18 4.52
CA HIS A 301 -27.58 25.76 3.94
C HIS A 301 -27.85 25.34 2.48
N LEU A 302 -26.85 24.81 1.78
CA LEU A 302 -26.96 24.29 0.41
C LEU A 302 -27.12 22.76 0.35
N GLY A 303 -27.26 22.10 1.50
CA GLY A 303 -27.48 20.65 1.56
C GLY A 303 -26.22 19.79 1.41
N PHE A 304 -25.02 20.36 1.59
CA PHE A 304 -23.77 19.58 1.61
C PHE A 304 -22.84 20.04 2.72
N HIS A 305 -21.99 19.13 3.22
CA HIS A 305 -20.97 19.48 4.21
C HIS A 305 -19.66 19.88 3.53
N VAL A 306 -19.02 20.95 4.03
CA VAL A 306 -17.69 21.38 3.59
C VAL A 306 -16.69 20.99 4.66
N TRP A 307 -15.92 19.95 4.38
CA TRP A 307 -14.92 19.46 5.32
C TRP A 307 -13.67 20.33 5.26
N ASN A 308 -13.18 20.75 6.42
CA ASN A 308 -11.87 21.38 6.48
C ASN A 308 -10.76 20.32 6.24
N LYS A 309 -9.53 20.78 6.02
CA LYS A 309 -8.40 19.89 5.70
C LYS A 309 -8.13 18.80 6.74
N ASP A 310 -8.37 19.09 8.02
CA ASP A 310 -8.08 18.17 9.12
C ASP A 310 -9.21 17.13 9.22
N GLN A 311 -10.46 17.56 9.08
CA GLN A 311 -11.63 16.68 8.99
C GLN A 311 -11.59 15.75 7.76
N ALA A 312 -11.21 16.27 6.60
CA ALA A 312 -11.12 15.47 5.37
C ALA A 312 -9.98 14.45 5.45
N ALA A 313 -8.82 14.84 5.97
CA ALA A 313 -7.70 13.93 6.21
C ALA A 313 -8.07 12.85 7.25
N PHE A 314 -8.73 13.24 8.35
CA PHE A 314 -9.15 12.30 9.40
C PHE A 314 -10.16 11.28 8.89
N GLN A 315 -11.17 11.70 8.12
CA GLN A 315 -12.11 10.76 7.50
C GLN A 315 -11.39 9.78 6.58
N PHE A 316 -10.48 10.27 5.72
CA PHE A 316 -9.70 9.40 4.83
C PHE A 316 -8.86 8.38 5.61
N PHE A 317 -8.10 8.82 6.60
CA PHE A 317 -7.26 7.92 7.40
C PHE A 317 -8.10 6.95 8.23
N THR A 318 -9.22 7.39 8.79
CA THR A 318 -10.13 6.52 9.56
C THR A 318 -10.73 5.44 8.66
N SER A 319 -11.25 5.80 7.48
CA SER A 319 -11.78 4.84 6.50
C SER A 319 -10.72 3.81 6.10
N PHE A 320 -9.49 4.27 5.81
CA PHE A 320 -8.38 3.37 5.48
C PHE A 320 -8.01 2.45 6.65
N LEU A 321 -7.95 2.96 7.88
CA LEU A 321 -7.57 2.17 9.05
C LEU A 321 -8.63 1.14 9.44
N LEU A 322 -9.93 1.45 9.33
CA LEU A 322 -11.01 0.48 9.57
C LEU A 322 -10.96 -0.65 8.53
N TYR A 323 -10.72 -0.32 7.26
CA TYR A 323 -10.48 -1.31 6.22
C TYR A 323 -9.28 -2.19 6.54
N VAL A 324 -8.14 -1.59 6.88
CA VAL A 324 -6.91 -2.32 7.18
C VAL A 324 -7.05 -3.17 8.45
N ASP A 325 -7.72 -2.70 9.50
CA ASP A 325 -7.95 -3.44 10.74
C ASP A 325 -8.65 -4.77 10.47
N ILE A 326 -9.71 -4.75 9.67
CA ILE A 326 -10.49 -5.94 9.34
C ILE A 326 -9.71 -6.88 8.42
N MET A 327 -9.07 -6.35 7.38
CA MET A 327 -8.26 -7.17 6.47
C MET A 327 -7.08 -7.83 7.18
N ALA A 328 -6.38 -7.09 8.03
CA ALA A 328 -5.29 -7.61 8.86
C ALA A 328 -5.79 -8.64 9.87
N SER A 329 -6.99 -8.45 10.42
CA SER A 329 -7.60 -9.35 11.40
C SER A 329 -7.94 -10.72 10.81
N ILE A 330 -8.49 -10.74 9.58
CA ILE A 330 -8.70 -11.99 8.82
C ILE A 330 -7.38 -12.72 8.60
N GLN A 331 -6.33 -12.00 8.19
CA GLN A 331 -5.03 -12.62 7.92
C GLN A 331 -4.32 -13.11 9.18
N LEU A 332 -4.48 -12.41 10.30
CA LEU A 332 -3.80 -12.73 11.56
C LEU A 332 -4.62 -13.65 12.47
N GLY A 333 -5.85 -13.99 12.11
CA GLY A 333 -6.72 -14.88 12.88
C GLY A 333 -7.09 -14.28 14.24
N ARG A 334 -7.41 -12.98 14.28
CA ARG A 334 -7.82 -12.27 15.50
C ARG A 334 -9.05 -11.39 15.24
N PRO A 335 -9.85 -11.03 16.25
CA PRO A 335 -10.97 -10.12 16.04
C PRO A 335 -10.50 -8.70 15.65
N PRO A 336 -11.22 -7.99 14.76
CA PRO A 336 -10.95 -6.57 14.48
C PRO A 336 -11.01 -5.71 15.75
N ARG A 337 -10.03 -4.82 15.93
CA ARG A 337 -9.94 -3.97 17.12
C ARG A 337 -11.14 -3.03 17.26
N PHE A 338 -11.68 -2.55 16.15
CA PHE A 338 -12.81 -1.61 16.14
C PHE A 338 -14.17 -2.30 15.95
N GLN A 339 -14.27 -3.64 16.03
CA GLN A 339 -15.50 -4.38 15.73
C GLN A 339 -16.74 -3.84 16.46
N HIS A 340 -16.61 -3.55 17.77
CA HIS A 340 -17.71 -3.03 18.58
C HIS A 340 -18.09 -1.58 18.26
N HIS A 341 -17.22 -0.84 17.57
CA HIS A 341 -17.40 0.57 17.24
C HIS A 341 -17.89 0.79 15.80
N HIS A 342 -17.91 -0.25 14.95
CA HIS A 342 -18.32 -0.13 13.55
C HIS A 342 -19.69 0.54 13.36
N ARG A 343 -20.67 0.24 14.23
CA ARG A 343 -22.03 0.81 14.14
C ARG A 343 -22.07 2.34 14.26
N GLY A 344 -21.17 2.93 15.05
CA GLY A 344 -21.09 4.38 15.25
C GLY A 344 -20.22 5.11 14.23
N LEU A 345 -19.50 4.36 13.37
CA LEU A 345 -18.48 4.91 12.49
C LEU A 345 -18.74 4.64 11.00
N ILE A 346 -19.30 3.47 10.66
CA ILE A 346 -19.42 2.97 9.29
C ILE A 346 -20.87 3.07 8.84
N ALA A 347 -21.08 3.58 7.62
CA ALA A 347 -22.41 3.62 7.03
C ALA A 347 -22.97 2.20 6.81
N GLY A 348 -24.20 1.97 7.26
CA GLY A 348 -24.91 0.71 7.07
C GLY A 348 -25.53 0.58 5.66
N CYS A 349 -26.18 -0.57 5.42
CA CYS A 349 -26.93 -0.80 4.17
C CYS A 349 -28.19 0.08 4.07
N GLU A 350 -28.76 0.47 5.23
CA GLU A 350 -29.93 1.34 5.32
C GLU A 350 -29.54 2.70 5.89
N VAL A 351 -30.08 3.78 5.31
CA VAL A 351 -30.02 5.11 5.90
C VAL A 351 -30.86 5.10 7.17
N SER A 352 -30.23 4.78 8.30
CA SER A 352 -30.88 4.87 9.60
C SER A 352 -31.13 6.35 9.89
N MET A 353 -32.32 6.84 9.56
CA MET A 353 -32.79 8.16 9.97
C MET A 353 -32.89 8.17 11.49
N PRO A 354 -32.08 8.96 12.23
CA PRO A 354 -32.22 9.06 13.67
C PRO A 354 -33.60 9.62 14.02
N LEU A 355 -34.08 9.33 15.24
CA LEU A 355 -35.32 9.90 15.79
C LEU A 355 -35.36 11.44 15.71
N ASP A 356 -34.19 12.08 15.69
CA ASP A 356 -34.02 13.54 15.62
C ASP A 356 -34.04 14.10 14.18
N GLY A 357 -34.18 13.24 13.16
CA GLY A 357 -34.34 13.62 11.76
C GLY A 357 -33.09 14.19 11.06
N GLN A 358 -31.95 14.30 11.75
CA GLN A 358 -30.68 14.76 11.18
C GLN A 358 -29.81 13.57 10.77
N PRO A 359 -29.28 13.52 9.54
CA PRO A 359 -28.36 12.46 9.12
C PRO A 359 -27.06 12.58 9.92
N ARG A 360 -26.71 11.54 10.69
CA ARG A 360 -25.40 11.47 11.36
C ARG A 360 -24.31 11.22 10.32
N PRO A 361 -23.17 11.93 10.38
CA PRO A 361 -22.07 11.65 9.48
C PRO A 361 -21.47 10.27 9.83
N LEU A 362 -21.61 9.32 8.92
CA LEU A 362 -20.98 8.01 8.95
C LEU A 362 -20.02 7.89 7.75
N LEU A 363 -19.03 7.01 7.85
CA LEU A 363 -18.07 6.77 6.78
C LEU A 363 -18.67 5.87 5.70
N GLU A 364 -18.83 6.42 4.51
CA GLU A 364 -19.09 5.69 3.27
C GLU A 364 -17.78 5.09 2.76
N ILE A 365 -17.36 3.96 3.34
CA ILE A 365 -16.04 3.35 3.09
C ILE A 365 -15.83 3.00 1.60
N GLU A 366 -16.91 2.68 0.88
CA GLU A 366 -16.90 2.43 -0.57
C GLU A 366 -16.29 3.59 -1.36
N SER A 367 -16.51 4.84 -0.92
CA SER A 367 -16.00 6.05 -1.54
C SER A 367 -14.50 6.25 -1.29
N TYR A 368 -13.85 5.41 -0.49
CA TYR A 368 -12.42 5.48 -0.17
C TYR A 368 -11.65 4.28 -0.68
N VAL A 369 -12.14 3.06 -0.40
CA VAL A 369 -11.40 1.80 -0.69
C VAL A 369 -12.11 0.93 -1.74
N GLY A 370 -13.40 1.18 -1.99
CA GLY A 370 -14.24 0.43 -2.94
C GLY A 370 -15.03 -0.73 -2.36
N CYS A 371 -14.80 -1.08 -1.10
CA CYS A 371 -15.63 -2.04 -0.39
C CYS A 371 -16.72 -1.28 0.39
N PRO A 372 -18.01 -1.55 0.16
CA PRO A 372 -19.08 -1.01 0.99
C PRO A 372 -18.88 -1.28 2.48
N GLY A 373 -19.10 -0.25 3.29
CA GLY A 373 -18.87 -0.31 4.74
C GLY A 373 -19.58 -1.50 5.41
N TRP A 374 -20.83 -1.77 5.05
CA TRP A 374 -21.60 -2.88 5.62
C TRP A 374 -21.08 -4.28 5.20
N ILE A 375 -20.46 -4.42 4.02
CA ILE A 375 -19.82 -5.69 3.63
C ILE A 375 -18.57 -5.89 4.47
N LEU A 376 -17.84 -4.81 4.70
CA LEU A 376 -16.64 -4.81 5.53
C LEU A 376 -16.96 -5.20 6.99
N THR A 377 -18.08 -4.74 7.56
CA THR A 377 -18.52 -5.19 8.90
C THR A 377 -18.85 -6.68 8.92
N ILE A 378 -19.54 -7.20 7.89
CA ILE A 378 -19.81 -8.64 7.75
C ILE A 378 -18.52 -9.44 7.68
N LEU A 379 -17.50 -8.97 6.97
CA LEU A 379 -16.19 -9.62 6.92
C LEU A 379 -15.54 -9.72 8.32
N GLY A 380 -15.71 -8.69 9.15
CA GLY A 380 -15.30 -8.73 10.55
C GLY A 380 -16.09 -9.76 11.38
N GLU A 381 -17.40 -9.86 11.17
CA GLU A 381 -18.27 -10.87 11.81
C GLU A 381 -17.85 -12.31 11.40
N ILE A 382 -17.62 -12.56 10.11
CA ILE A 382 -17.14 -13.85 9.60
C ILE A 382 -15.77 -14.21 10.19
N CYS A 383 -14.86 -13.24 10.31
CA CYS A 383 -13.55 -13.43 10.95
C CYS A 383 -13.69 -13.92 12.40
N THR A 384 -14.56 -13.28 13.18
CA THR A 384 -14.80 -13.68 14.58
C THR A 384 -15.44 -15.06 14.66
N MET A 385 -16.30 -15.41 13.71
CA MET A 385 -16.88 -16.74 13.58
C MET A 385 -15.83 -17.82 13.20
N GLU A 386 -14.88 -17.54 12.29
CA GLU A 386 -13.78 -18.47 11.96
C GLU A 386 -12.90 -18.74 13.19
N ILE A 387 -12.60 -17.71 13.97
CA ILE A 387 -11.84 -17.83 15.23
C ILE A 387 -12.59 -18.70 16.24
N ALA A 388 -13.88 -18.46 16.41
CA ALA A 388 -14.73 -19.25 17.31
C ALA A 388 -14.80 -20.73 16.87
N LYS A 389 -14.85 -21.00 15.55
CA LYS A 389 -14.79 -22.35 15.00
C LYS A 389 -13.50 -23.06 15.38
N HIS A 390 -12.35 -22.43 15.16
CA HIS A 390 -11.05 -23.03 15.51
C HIS A 390 -10.90 -23.27 17.02
N LEU A 391 -11.41 -22.36 17.86
CA LEU A 391 -11.42 -22.56 19.32
C LEU A 391 -12.29 -23.75 19.73
N ALA A 392 -13.52 -23.83 19.19
CA ALA A 392 -14.44 -24.94 19.47
C ALA A 392 -13.88 -26.29 19.00
N GLN A 393 -13.24 -26.34 17.83
CA GLN A 393 -12.54 -27.53 17.33
C GLN A 393 -11.41 -27.97 18.26
N ARG A 394 -10.62 -27.02 18.77
CA ARG A 394 -9.52 -27.32 19.71
C ARG A 394 -10.02 -27.81 21.06
N GLU A 395 -11.18 -27.35 21.50
CA GLU A 395 -11.81 -27.74 22.77
C GLU A 395 -12.73 -28.97 22.65
N GLY A 396 -12.99 -29.46 21.44
CA GLY A 396 -13.89 -30.59 21.18
C GLY A 396 -15.37 -30.28 21.41
N VAL A 397 -15.76 -29.00 21.35
CA VAL A 397 -17.13 -28.54 21.59
C VAL A 397 -17.88 -28.37 20.26
N PRO A 398 -19.17 -28.75 20.17
CA PRO A 398 -19.95 -28.59 18.94
C PRO A 398 -20.23 -27.11 18.62
N PHE A 399 -19.66 -26.63 17.52
CA PHE A 399 -19.79 -25.26 16.99
C PHE A 399 -21.16 -24.94 16.35
N MET A 400 -21.92 -25.96 15.94
CA MET A 400 -22.87 -25.84 14.84
C MET A 400 -24.18 -25.09 15.10
N THR A 401 -24.65 -24.91 16.34
CA THR A 401 -26.04 -24.44 16.57
C THR A 401 -26.17 -22.93 16.44
N GLU A 402 -25.32 -22.16 17.13
CA GLU A 402 -25.32 -20.69 17.08
C GLU A 402 -24.75 -20.19 15.74
N ALA A 403 -23.68 -20.82 15.26
CA ALA A 403 -23.05 -20.51 13.97
C ALA A 403 -24.01 -20.66 12.78
N LYS A 404 -24.94 -21.62 12.81
CA LYS A 404 -25.94 -21.78 11.74
C LYS A 404 -26.95 -20.63 11.69
N ALA A 405 -27.39 -20.14 12.85
CA ALA A 405 -28.31 -19.01 12.93
C ALA A 405 -27.64 -17.72 12.46
N GLU A 406 -26.41 -17.47 12.93
CA GLU A 406 -25.59 -16.34 12.51
C GLU A 406 -25.31 -16.37 10.99
N ASN A 407 -24.87 -17.53 10.47
CA ASN A 407 -24.68 -17.74 9.02
C ASN A 407 -25.96 -17.43 8.23
N HIS A 408 -27.13 -17.90 8.68
CA HIS A 408 -28.38 -17.64 7.97
C HIS A 408 -28.66 -16.15 7.81
N GLU A 409 -28.45 -15.37 8.87
CA GLU A 409 -28.66 -13.92 8.83
C GLU A 409 -27.63 -13.20 7.97
N LEU A 410 -26.34 -13.55 8.08
CA LEU A 410 -25.28 -12.98 7.25
C LEU A 410 -25.50 -13.29 5.76
N MET A 411 -25.80 -14.55 5.41
CA MET A 411 -26.08 -14.96 4.04
C MET A 411 -27.33 -14.27 3.48
N LYS A 412 -28.35 -14.05 4.31
CA LYS A 412 -29.57 -13.32 3.91
C LYS A 412 -29.22 -11.87 3.56
N ARG A 413 -28.47 -11.16 4.42
CA ARG A 413 -28.00 -9.78 4.16
C ARG A 413 -27.17 -9.69 2.88
N LEU A 414 -26.24 -10.62 2.66
CA LEU A 414 -25.41 -10.66 1.45
C LEU A 414 -26.25 -10.88 0.17
N ARG A 415 -27.24 -11.79 0.20
CA ARG A 415 -28.14 -12.04 -0.95
C ARG A 415 -29.08 -10.87 -1.21
N GLN A 416 -29.54 -10.19 -0.17
CA GLN A 416 -30.32 -8.97 -0.32
C GLN A 416 -29.49 -7.88 -1.01
N GLY A 417 -28.29 -7.59 -0.51
CA GLY A 417 -27.39 -6.62 -1.15
C GLY A 417 -27.03 -6.98 -2.59
N MET A 418 -26.86 -8.27 -2.90
CA MET A 418 -26.68 -8.74 -4.29
C MET A 418 -27.86 -8.37 -5.19
N THR A 419 -29.09 -8.56 -4.69
CA THR A 419 -30.31 -8.24 -5.46
C THR A 419 -30.43 -6.74 -5.71
N GLU A 420 -30.08 -5.91 -4.73
CA GLU A 420 -30.08 -4.45 -4.86
C GLU A 420 -29.04 -3.96 -5.87
N VAL A 421 -27.82 -4.51 -5.81
CA VAL A 421 -26.76 -4.19 -6.77
C VAL A 421 -27.13 -4.62 -8.19
N ASP A 422 -27.72 -5.80 -8.35
CA ASP A 422 -28.19 -6.28 -9.65
C ASP A 422 -29.30 -5.38 -10.23
N ALA A 423 -30.22 -4.90 -9.38
CA ALA A 423 -31.25 -3.94 -9.79
C ALA A 423 -30.64 -2.61 -10.26
N THR A 424 -29.62 -2.10 -9.54
CA THR A 424 -28.88 -0.89 -9.95
C THR A 424 -28.24 -1.07 -11.32
N ILE A 425 -27.50 -2.16 -11.54
CA ILE A 425 -26.83 -2.45 -12.82
C ILE A 425 -27.85 -2.56 -13.97
N GLN A 426 -28.99 -3.20 -13.74
CA GLN A 426 -30.05 -3.32 -14.74
C GLN A 426 -30.68 -1.97 -15.07
N SER A 427 -30.96 -1.13 -14.07
CA SER A 427 -31.52 0.21 -14.28
C SER A 427 -30.57 1.13 -15.06
N GLU A 428 -29.26 1.05 -14.80
CA GLU A 428 -28.25 1.79 -15.54
C GLU A 428 -28.15 1.31 -16.99
N PHE A 429 -28.24 0.01 -17.24
CA PHE A 429 -28.23 -0.53 -18.60
C PHE A 429 -29.40 0.01 -19.45
N LEU A 430 -30.60 0.09 -18.87
CA LEU A 430 -31.80 0.60 -19.55
C LEU A 430 -31.73 2.12 -19.82
N THR A 431 -31.17 2.90 -18.89
CA THR A 431 -31.01 4.36 -19.08
C THR A 431 -29.89 4.73 -20.04
N THR A 432 -28.87 3.87 -20.22
CA THR A 432 -27.77 4.12 -21.17
C THR A 432 -28.21 4.03 -22.63
N GLN A 433 -29.33 3.35 -22.94
CA GLN A 433 -29.87 3.28 -24.30
C GLN A 433 -30.63 4.54 -24.77
N LEU A 434 -30.98 5.45 -23.85
CA LEU A 434 -31.87 6.59 -24.13
C LEU A 434 -31.17 7.97 -24.16
N ASP A 435 -29.97 8.10 -23.59
CA ASP A 435 -29.31 9.41 -23.40
C ASP A 435 -27.99 9.55 -24.18
N THR A 436 -28.02 10.24 -25.33
CA THR A 436 -26.82 10.46 -26.17
C THR A 436 -26.14 11.83 -25.98
N ILE A 437 -26.52 12.69 -25.02
CA ILE A 437 -26.04 14.08 -25.03
C ILE A 437 -25.77 14.65 -23.64
N ARG A 438 -24.60 14.33 -23.04
CA ARG A 438 -23.81 15.16 -22.08
C ARG A 438 -22.57 14.41 -21.56
N LEU A 439 -21.37 14.95 -21.79
CA LEU A 439 -20.09 14.32 -21.37
C LEU A 439 -19.96 14.13 -19.84
N GLY A 440 -20.53 15.03 -19.03
CA GLY A 440 -20.47 14.94 -17.57
C GLY A 440 -21.33 13.80 -16.98
N GLU A 441 -22.52 13.59 -17.54
CA GLU A 441 -23.45 12.52 -17.10
C GLU A 441 -22.94 11.12 -17.51
N GLN A 442 -22.20 11.01 -18.61
CA GLN A 442 -21.56 9.76 -19.03
C GLN A 442 -20.45 9.29 -18.07
N HIS A 443 -19.62 10.22 -17.57
CA HIS A 443 -18.56 9.88 -16.63
C HIS A 443 -19.12 9.37 -15.29
N GLN A 444 -20.15 10.05 -14.77
CA GLN A 444 -20.85 9.65 -13.54
C GLN A 444 -21.53 8.28 -13.66
N LYS A 445 -22.26 8.02 -14.76
CA LYS A 445 -22.88 6.71 -15.03
C LYS A 445 -21.83 5.59 -15.15
N THR A 446 -20.69 5.87 -15.79
CA THR A 446 -19.60 4.88 -15.94
C THR A 446 -18.97 4.54 -14.58
N GLN A 447 -18.82 5.53 -13.71
CA GLN A 447 -18.25 5.35 -12.37
C GLN A 447 -19.20 4.58 -11.44
N ALA A 448 -20.51 4.89 -11.47
CA ALA A 448 -21.51 4.16 -10.70
C ALA A 448 -21.57 2.68 -11.10
N LYS A 449 -21.57 2.39 -12.40
CA LYS A 449 -21.47 1.03 -12.93
C LYS A 449 -20.21 0.30 -12.47
N LYS A 450 -19.06 0.99 -12.50
CA LYS A 450 -17.78 0.46 -12.03
C LYS A 450 -17.85 0.11 -10.54
N LEU A 451 -18.39 1.00 -9.71
CA LEU A 451 -18.56 0.76 -8.28
C LEU A 451 -19.51 -0.42 -8.02
N ALA A 452 -20.63 -0.52 -8.74
CA ALA A 452 -21.56 -1.63 -8.63
C ALA A 452 -20.90 -2.99 -8.95
N LEU A 453 -20.06 -3.04 -10.00
CA LEU A 453 -19.28 -4.25 -10.33
C LEU A 453 -18.24 -4.59 -9.24
N ILE A 454 -17.54 -3.59 -8.69
CA ILE A 454 -16.59 -3.79 -7.59
C ILE A 454 -17.31 -4.33 -6.35
N THR A 455 -18.42 -3.71 -5.97
CA THR A 455 -19.29 -4.18 -4.87
C THR A 455 -19.74 -5.62 -5.10
N LYS A 456 -20.15 -5.98 -6.31
CA LYS A 456 -20.55 -7.34 -6.65
C LYS A 456 -19.41 -8.35 -6.48
N ALA A 457 -18.18 -7.98 -6.84
CA ALA A 457 -17.00 -8.82 -6.60
C ALA A 457 -16.74 -9.04 -5.11
N TRP A 458 -16.87 -7.98 -4.29
CA TRP A 458 -16.78 -8.08 -2.82
C TRP A 458 -17.86 -9.00 -2.25
N LEU A 459 -19.11 -8.88 -2.68
CA LEU A 459 -20.20 -9.76 -2.24
C LEU A 459 -19.91 -11.23 -2.53
N HIS A 460 -19.51 -11.56 -3.76
CA HIS A 460 -19.16 -12.94 -4.11
C HIS A 460 -17.99 -13.48 -3.28
N ALA A 461 -16.95 -12.67 -3.03
CA ALA A 461 -15.81 -13.08 -2.22
C ALA A 461 -16.19 -13.28 -0.74
N THR A 462 -17.02 -12.40 -0.18
CA THR A 462 -17.54 -12.53 1.18
C THR A 462 -18.44 -13.77 1.32
N MET A 463 -19.26 -14.08 0.33
CA MET A 463 -20.08 -15.30 0.29
C MET A 463 -19.22 -16.57 0.22
N ILE A 464 -18.12 -16.55 -0.54
CA ILE A 464 -17.15 -17.65 -0.56
C ILE A 464 -16.54 -17.83 0.83
N TYR A 465 -16.06 -16.75 1.45
CA TYR A 465 -15.45 -16.81 2.77
C TYR A 465 -16.41 -17.38 3.82
N LEU A 466 -17.65 -16.89 3.87
CA LEU A 466 -18.69 -17.39 4.77
C LEU A 466 -18.98 -18.89 4.54
N SER A 467 -19.07 -19.34 3.28
CA SER A 467 -19.27 -20.76 2.97
C SER A 467 -18.07 -21.61 3.41
N VAL A 468 -16.84 -21.14 3.24
CA VAL A 468 -15.64 -21.87 3.72
C VAL A 468 -15.65 -22.02 5.24
N VAL A 469 -16.01 -20.96 5.97
CA VAL A 469 -16.07 -21.02 7.44
C VAL A 469 -17.14 -22.02 7.90
N VAL A 470 -18.32 -22.01 7.29
CA VAL A 470 -19.46 -22.81 7.76
C VAL A 470 -19.46 -24.24 7.21
N ASP A 471 -19.24 -24.41 5.92
CA ASP A 471 -19.35 -25.68 5.20
C ASP A 471 -18.01 -26.41 5.09
N GLY A 472 -16.89 -25.73 5.40
CA GLY A 472 -15.53 -26.25 5.24
C GLY A 472 -14.92 -25.94 3.88
N TRP A 473 -13.68 -26.38 3.69
CA TRP A 473 -12.91 -26.17 2.47
C TRP A 473 -13.44 -27.06 1.33
N GLN A 474 -14.43 -26.56 0.59
CA GLN A 474 -15.07 -27.28 -0.51
C GLN A 474 -14.94 -26.52 -1.85
N PRO A 475 -13.76 -26.52 -2.51
CA PRO A 475 -13.57 -25.88 -3.82
C PRO A 475 -14.46 -26.48 -4.93
N GLY A 476 -14.85 -27.75 -4.79
CA GLY A 476 -15.70 -28.45 -5.75
C GLY A 476 -17.19 -28.08 -5.67
N ASN A 477 -17.63 -27.40 -4.59
CA ASN A 477 -19.03 -27.04 -4.38
C ASN A 477 -19.53 -26.11 -5.49
N THR A 478 -20.69 -26.42 -6.07
CA THR A 478 -21.33 -25.64 -7.14
C THR A 478 -21.57 -24.19 -6.74
N PHE A 479 -21.84 -23.93 -5.46
CA PHE A 479 -22.00 -22.58 -4.93
C PHE A 479 -20.70 -21.76 -5.06
N ASN A 480 -19.59 -22.30 -4.54
CA ASN A 480 -18.28 -21.62 -4.60
C ASN A 480 -17.80 -21.47 -6.04
N ARG A 481 -17.94 -22.50 -6.88
CA ARG A 481 -17.62 -22.42 -8.31
C ARG A 481 -18.43 -21.34 -9.03
N GLY A 482 -19.71 -21.19 -8.69
CA GLY A 482 -20.57 -20.12 -9.21
C GLY A 482 -20.05 -18.74 -8.85
N ASN A 483 -19.70 -18.51 -7.57
CA ASN A 483 -19.15 -17.24 -7.11
C ASN A 483 -17.78 -16.92 -7.75
N VAL A 484 -16.89 -17.91 -7.86
CA VAL A 484 -15.58 -17.77 -8.54
C VAL A 484 -15.77 -17.35 -9.99
N ASN A 485 -16.65 -18.03 -10.74
CA ASN A 485 -16.94 -17.68 -12.13
C ASN A 485 -17.51 -16.26 -12.27
N SER A 486 -18.39 -15.85 -11.37
CA SER A 486 -18.94 -14.48 -11.39
C SER A 486 -17.86 -13.43 -11.17
N ILE A 487 -16.93 -13.65 -10.23
CA ILE A 487 -15.79 -12.74 -10.03
C ILE A 487 -14.91 -12.69 -11.27
N LEU A 488 -14.57 -13.83 -11.88
CA LEU A 488 -13.77 -13.87 -13.10
C LEU A 488 -14.42 -13.09 -14.26
N ASN A 489 -15.74 -13.21 -14.43
CA ASN A 489 -16.49 -12.43 -15.43
C ASN A 489 -16.45 -10.92 -15.13
N ILE A 490 -16.55 -10.53 -13.86
CA ILE A 490 -16.42 -9.12 -13.46
C ILE A 490 -15.00 -8.60 -13.76
N LEU A 491 -13.98 -9.38 -13.46
CA LEU A 491 -12.58 -9.02 -13.74
C LEU A 491 -12.31 -8.88 -15.24
N ASP A 492 -12.92 -9.70 -16.09
CA ASP A 492 -12.83 -9.58 -17.53
C ASP A 492 -13.43 -8.24 -18.03
N ILE A 493 -14.59 -7.86 -17.50
CA ILE A 493 -15.24 -6.56 -17.79
C ILE A 493 -14.37 -5.39 -17.32
N LEU A 494 -13.75 -5.50 -16.14
CA LEU A 494 -12.96 -4.43 -15.53
C LEU A 494 -11.53 -4.35 -16.04
N SER A 495 -11.01 -5.38 -16.70
CA SER A 495 -9.62 -5.54 -17.17
C SER A 495 -8.95 -4.25 -17.71
N PRO A 496 -9.57 -3.44 -18.60
CA PRO A 496 -8.94 -2.21 -19.09
C PRO A 496 -8.75 -1.10 -18.04
N ASN A 497 -9.50 -1.12 -16.93
CA ASN A 497 -9.51 -0.10 -15.88
C ASN A 497 -9.40 -0.70 -14.46
N LEU A 498 -8.81 -1.89 -14.35
CA LEU A 498 -8.86 -2.69 -13.13
C LEU A 498 -8.08 -2.01 -11.99
N SER A 499 -8.79 -1.59 -10.94
CA SER A 499 -8.20 -1.22 -9.66
C SER A 499 -7.85 -2.49 -8.89
N ILE A 500 -6.64 -3.00 -9.08
CA ILE A 500 -6.20 -4.21 -8.40
C ILE A 500 -6.12 -4.03 -6.90
N ARG A 501 -5.85 -2.81 -6.40
CA ARG A 501 -5.80 -2.55 -4.96
C ARG A 501 -7.18 -2.76 -4.34
N SER A 502 -8.23 -2.12 -4.88
CA SER A 502 -9.61 -2.27 -4.40
C SER A 502 -10.18 -3.69 -4.51
N LEU A 503 -9.59 -4.54 -5.35
CA LEU A 503 -10.05 -5.91 -5.61
C LEU A 503 -9.04 -6.98 -5.17
N MET A 504 -7.96 -6.60 -4.50
CA MET A 504 -6.88 -7.54 -4.17
C MET A 504 -7.38 -8.69 -3.31
N TRP A 505 -8.11 -8.37 -2.24
CA TRP A 505 -8.65 -9.38 -1.35
C TRP A 505 -9.70 -10.26 -2.04
N PRO A 506 -10.71 -9.73 -2.76
CA PRO A 506 -11.60 -10.55 -3.58
C PRO A 506 -10.88 -11.45 -4.58
N ILE A 507 -9.84 -10.94 -5.26
CA ILE A 507 -9.01 -11.71 -6.19
C ILE A 507 -8.28 -12.84 -5.45
N CYS A 508 -7.72 -12.59 -4.26
CA CYS A 508 -7.06 -13.60 -3.42
C CYS A 508 -8.00 -14.73 -3.04
N VAL A 509 -9.14 -14.41 -2.42
CA VAL A 509 -10.12 -15.41 -1.96
C VAL A 509 -10.68 -16.21 -3.14
N CYS A 510 -10.99 -15.54 -4.24
CA CYS A 510 -11.42 -16.20 -5.48
C CYS A 510 -10.35 -17.14 -6.03
N GLY A 511 -9.09 -16.68 -6.07
CA GLY A 511 -7.96 -17.44 -6.54
C GLY A 511 -7.66 -18.68 -5.70
N PHE A 512 -7.84 -18.61 -4.37
CA PHE A 512 -7.62 -19.76 -3.49
C PHE A 512 -8.55 -20.95 -3.81
N LEU A 513 -9.80 -20.67 -4.22
CA LEU A 513 -10.79 -21.69 -4.60
C LEU A 513 -10.86 -21.95 -6.11
N ALA A 514 -9.96 -21.38 -6.91
CA ALA A 514 -9.93 -21.56 -8.36
C ALA A 514 -9.73 -23.03 -8.76
N THR A 515 -10.38 -23.46 -9.85
CA THR A 515 -10.12 -24.77 -10.46
C THR A 515 -8.79 -24.77 -11.22
N GLN A 516 -8.25 -25.96 -11.53
CA GLN A 516 -6.99 -26.08 -12.30
C GLN A 516 -7.06 -25.35 -13.66
N GLU A 517 -8.23 -25.38 -14.30
CA GLU A 517 -8.48 -24.68 -15.57
C GLU A 517 -8.45 -23.15 -15.44
N GLN A 518 -8.80 -22.63 -14.27
CA GLN A 518 -8.88 -21.19 -13.99
C GLN A 518 -7.54 -20.60 -13.53
N GLU A 519 -6.60 -21.39 -13.04
CA GLU A 519 -5.31 -20.91 -12.51
C GLU A 519 -4.56 -20.02 -13.51
N GLN A 520 -4.61 -20.38 -14.80
CA GLN A 520 -3.94 -19.61 -15.84
C GLN A 520 -4.55 -18.20 -16.01
N ILE A 521 -5.84 -18.02 -15.71
CA ILE A 521 -6.51 -16.73 -15.77
C ILE A 521 -5.90 -15.78 -14.72
N PHE A 522 -5.67 -16.26 -13.51
CA PHE A 522 -5.03 -15.47 -12.44
C PHE A 522 -3.56 -15.16 -12.75
N ARG A 523 -2.81 -16.13 -13.28
CA ARG A 523 -1.42 -15.89 -13.73
C ARG A 523 -1.39 -14.81 -14.80
N ASN A 524 -2.28 -14.88 -15.79
CA ASN A 524 -2.39 -13.89 -16.85
C ASN A 524 -2.78 -12.51 -16.30
N LEU A 525 -3.75 -12.46 -15.38
CA LEU A 525 -4.22 -11.23 -14.74
C LEU A 525 -3.10 -10.47 -14.02
N VAL A 526 -2.26 -11.17 -13.24
CA VAL A 526 -1.14 -10.52 -12.54
C VAL A 526 -0.02 -10.18 -13.53
N SER A 527 0.22 -11.01 -14.54
CA SER A 527 1.25 -10.76 -15.55
C SER A 527 0.96 -9.54 -16.44
N SER A 528 -0.31 -9.23 -16.70
CA SER A 528 -0.72 -8.10 -17.54
C SER A 528 -0.35 -6.74 -16.94
N LEU A 529 -0.07 -6.70 -15.64
CA LEU A 529 0.41 -5.51 -14.92
C LEU A 529 1.85 -5.14 -15.26
N GLY A 530 2.60 -6.07 -15.86
CA GLY A 530 4.01 -5.88 -16.14
C GLY A 530 4.78 -5.54 -14.84
N PRO A 531 5.61 -4.48 -14.83
CA PRO A 531 6.35 -4.07 -13.64
C PRO A 531 5.48 -3.60 -12.47
N LEU A 532 4.25 -3.14 -12.72
CA LEU A 532 3.35 -2.65 -11.67
C LEU A 532 2.87 -3.75 -10.72
N GLN A 533 3.04 -5.03 -11.07
CA GLN A 533 2.79 -6.13 -10.12
C GLN A 533 3.69 -6.08 -8.87
N ALA A 534 4.80 -5.33 -8.93
CA ALA A 534 5.68 -5.08 -7.79
C ALA A 534 5.17 -3.96 -6.87
N LEU A 535 4.14 -3.20 -7.30
CA LEU A 535 3.44 -2.22 -6.49
C LEU A 535 2.39 -2.93 -5.64
N GLY A 536 2.70 -3.12 -4.36
CA GLY A 536 1.83 -3.78 -3.40
C GLY A 536 1.81 -5.30 -3.52
N PRO A 537 0.73 -5.96 -3.07
CA PRO A 537 0.75 -7.39 -2.80
C PRO A 537 0.47 -8.27 -4.03
N ALA A 538 0.24 -7.72 -5.23
CA ALA A 538 -0.20 -8.47 -6.41
C ALA A 538 0.72 -9.65 -6.77
N ARG A 539 2.03 -9.42 -6.82
CA ARG A 539 3.02 -10.48 -7.06
C ARG A 539 3.04 -11.52 -5.95
N GLN A 540 2.81 -11.12 -4.71
CA GLN A 540 2.78 -12.06 -3.59
C GLN A 540 1.46 -12.85 -3.56
N ALA A 541 0.38 -12.26 -4.07
CA ALA A 541 -0.94 -12.88 -4.11
C ALA A 541 -0.93 -14.09 -5.02
N ILE A 542 -0.37 -13.96 -6.24
CA ILE A 542 -0.26 -15.11 -7.16
C ILE A 542 0.64 -16.21 -6.60
N ARG A 543 1.76 -15.85 -5.93
CA ARG A 543 2.63 -16.84 -5.27
C ARG A 543 1.90 -17.58 -4.15
N LEU A 544 1.05 -16.86 -3.41
CA LEU A 544 0.26 -17.45 -2.33
C LEU A 544 -0.82 -18.38 -2.89
N MET A 545 -1.52 -17.96 -3.94
CA MET A 545 -2.47 -18.82 -4.65
C MET A 545 -1.80 -20.09 -5.17
N GLU A 546 -0.63 -19.98 -5.80
CA GLU A 546 0.12 -21.14 -6.31
C GLU A 546 0.48 -22.14 -5.20
N LYS A 547 0.90 -21.67 -4.03
CA LYS A 547 1.12 -22.54 -2.86
C LYS A 547 -0.17 -23.23 -2.40
N VAL A 548 -1.30 -22.53 -2.37
CA VAL A 548 -2.60 -23.12 -2.02
C VAL A 548 -2.99 -24.20 -3.04
N TRP A 549 -2.75 -23.96 -4.33
CA TRP A 549 -3.04 -24.93 -5.40
C TRP A 549 -2.18 -26.19 -5.29
N GLU A 550 -0.90 -26.06 -4.92
CA GLU A 550 0.00 -27.19 -4.65
C GLU A 550 -0.49 -28.07 -3.49
N LEU A 551 -1.12 -27.46 -2.49
CA LEU A 551 -1.64 -28.16 -1.30
C LEU A 551 -3.05 -28.72 -1.46
N ARG A 552 -3.75 -28.45 -2.57
CA ARG A 552 -5.19 -28.74 -2.75
C ARG A 552 -5.62 -30.17 -2.40
N HIS A 553 -4.75 -31.16 -2.56
CA HIS A 553 -5.04 -32.58 -2.28
C HIS A 553 -4.56 -33.06 -0.89
N GLN A 554 -3.93 -32.19 -0.11
CA GLN A 554 -3.32 -32.50 1.20
C GLN A 554 -4.04 -31.80 2.36
N VAL A 555 -4.96 -30.90 2.04
CA VAL A 555 -5.68 -30.06 2.97
C VAL A 555 -6.86 -30.83 3.58
N ASP A 556 -7.04 -30.69 4.89
CA ASP A 556 -8.20 -31.20 5.60
C ASP A 556 -9.41 -30.28 5.37
N GLU A 557 -10.48 -30.85 4.80
CA GLU A 557 -11.68 -30.11 4.41
C GLU A 557 -12.41 -29.48 5.62
N GLU A 558 -12.29 -30.05 6.82
CA GLU A 558 -13.04 -29.57 7.99
C GLU A 558 -12.30 -28.45 8.76
N THR A 559 -10.98 -28.52 8.78
CA THR A 559 -10.14 -27.62 9.59
C THR A 559 -9.53 -26.47 8.80
N TRP A 560 -9.37 -26.61 7.49
CA TRP A 560 -8.73 -25.57 6.67
C TRP A 560 -9.66 -24.42 6.32
N GLY A 561 -9.17 -23.21 6.58
CA GLY A 561 -9.88 -21.96 6.35
C GLY A 561 -9.18 -20.99 5.42
N ILE A 562 -9.76 -19.79 5.31
CA ILE A 562 -9.15 -18.68 4.54
C ILE A 562 -7.96 -18.12 5.33
N HIS A 563 -8.04 -18.10 6.66
CA HIS A 563 -6.90 -17.75 7.52
C HIS A 563 -5.64 -18.59 7.21
N ASP A 564 -5.78 -19.91 7.08
CA ASP A 564 -4.65 -20.83 6.85
C ASP A 564 -3.97 -20.56 5.50
N CYS A 565 -4.75 -20.17 4.49
CA CYS A 565 -4.22 -19.76 3.20
C CYS A 565 -3.24 -18.58 3.36
N PHE A 566 -3.59 -17.58 4.17
CA PHE A 566 -2.72 -16.42 4.40
C PHE A 566 -1.47 -16.75 5.21
N GLN A 567 -1.52 -17.74 6.11
CA GLN A 567 -0.37 -18.15 6.91
C GLN A 567 0.77 -18.79 6.10
N LEU A 568 0.48 -19.34 4.91
CA LEU A 568 1.50 -19.93 4.03
C LEU A 568 2.58 -18.94 3.53
N SER A 569 2.33 -17.63 3.65
CA SER A 569 3.28 -16.57 3.27
C SER A 569 3.98 -15.89 4.46
N GLY A 570 3.78 -16.36 5.70
CA GLY A 570 4.51 -15.84 6.88
C GLY A 570 3.93 -14.55 7.49
N SER A 571 2.70 -14.13 7.12
CA SER A 571 2.09 -12.86 7.58
C SER A 571 2.90 -11.59 7.25
N ASP A 572 3.88 -11.66 6.34
CA ASP A 572 4.78 -10.53 6.03
C ASP A 572 4.14 -9.48 5.10
N VAL A 573 3.09 -9.86 4.38
CA VAL A 573 2.42 -9.01 3.39
C VAL A 573 0.93 -8.92 3.69
N LEU A 574 0.43 -7.69 3.76
CA LEU A 574 -0.99 -7.39 3.85
C LEU A 574 -1.61 -7.32 2.45
N PHE A 575 -2.67 -8.09 2.20
CA PHE A 575 -3.30 -8.27 0.88
C PHE A 575 -4.47 -7.29 0.70
N ILE A 576 -4.15 -5.99 0.58
CA ILE A 576 -5.12 -4.88 0.47
C ILE A 576 -4.92 -3.94 -0.71
#